data_AF-A0A8C0Z9V1-F1
#
_entry.id   AF-A0A8C0Z9V1-F1
#
_cell.length_a   1.000
_cell.length_b   1.000
_cell.length_c   1.000
_cell.angle_alpha   90.00
_cell.angle_beta   90.00
_cell.angle_gamma   90.00
#
_symmetry.space_group_name_H-M   'P 1'
#
loop_
_entity.id
_entity.type
_entity.pdbx_description
1 polymer ?
#
loop_
_entity_poly.entity_id
_entity_poly.type
_entity_poly.pdbx_seq_one_letter_code
_entity_poly.pdbx_strand_id
1 'polypeptide(L)'
;MSCVFLALKIGKVNWQPKLNKAAHHTSDYCSTEVILRRGQPFNISLNLKTTTQSWDNFTFIASTGPSPAESQQTKAIFSLSEEGASGWSATQEPSEPRCLSFTILSPADAVIGRYKLQLQVLAGNKSSSKVLGQFVLLFNPWCPGMF
;
A
#
# COMPACT_ATOMS: atom_id res chain seq x y z
N MET A 1 -18.33 -27.74 -14.41
CA MET A 1 -18.83 -26.45 -13.90
C MET A 1 -17.83 -25.38 -14.27
N SER A 2 -18.20 -24.39 -15.08
CA SER A 2 -17.28 -23.30 -15.46
C SER A 2 -17.25 -22.29 -14.31
N CYS A 3 -16.09 -22.13 -13.66
CA CYS A 3 -15.93 -21.12 -12.62
C CYS A 3 -15.93 -19.73 -13.29
N VAL A 4 -16.95 -18.93 -13.02
CA VAL A 4 -17.02 -17.56 -13.54
C VAL A 4 -16.08 -16.69 -12.70
N PHE A 5 -14.87 -16.45 -13.19
CA PHE A 5 -13.97 -15.47 -12.59
C PHE A 5 -14.54 -14.07 -12.84
N LEU A 6 -14.84 -13.32 -11.78
CA LEU A 6 -15.23 -11.91 -11.86
C LEU A 6 -14.04 -11.04 -11.46
N ALA A 7 -13.81 -9.96 -12.19
CA ALA A 7 -12.77 -9.00 -11.81
C ALA A 7 -13.15 -8.33 -10.48
N LEU A 8 -12.18 -8.27 -9.55
CA LEU A 8 -12.38 -7.62 -8.26
C LEU A 8 -12.59 -6.12 -8.44
N LYS A 9 -13.72 -5.60 -7.95
CA LYS A 9 -14.04 -4.17 -8.03
C LYS A 9 -13.75 -3.50 -6.69
N ILE A 10 -12.68 -2.70 -6.64
CA ILE A 10 -12.32 -1.95 -5.44
C ILE A 10 -13.23 -0.71 -5.31
N GLY A 11 -13.89 -0.56 -4.16
CA GLY A 11 -14.75 0.57 -3.79
C GLY A 11 -13.96 1.68 -3.09
N LYS A 12 -14.24 1.93 -1.81
CA LYS A 12 -13.65 3.03 -1.04
C LYS A 12 -12.33 2.60 -0.38
N VAL A 13 -11.31 3.46 -0.44
CA VAL A 13 -10.05 3.30 0.28
C VAL A 13 -10.11 4.11 1.57
N ASN A 14 -9.79 3.49 2.70
CA ASN A 14 -9.61 4.15 3.98
C ASN A 14 -8.11 4.12 4.33
N TRP A 15 -7.50 5.31 4.39
CA TRP A 15 -6.09 5.48 4.73
C TRP A 15 -5.80 5.55 6.23
N GLN A 16 -6.79 5.23 7.07
CA GLN A 16 -6.70 5.24 8.52
C GLN A 16 -5.95 6.47 9.10
N PRO A 17 -6.27 7.71 8.65
CA PRO A 17 -5.38 8.86 8.81
C PRO A 17 -5.08 9.20 10.26
N LYS A 18 -6.03 9.00 11.20
CA LYS A 18 -5.80 9.24 12.62
C LYS A 18 -4.75 8.29 13.21
N LEU A 19 -4.88 6.99 12.92
CA LEU A 19 -3.97 5.97 13.44
C LEU A 19 -2.58 6.12 12.82
N ASN A 20 -2.53 6.24 11.49
CA ASN A 20 -1.27 6.39 10.78
C ASN A 20 -0.54 7.69 11.18
N LYS A 21 -1.25 8.82 11.31
CA LYS A 21 -0.60 10.08 11.74
C LYS A 21 -0.03 10.01 13.15
N ALA A 22 -0.78 9.40 14.07
CA ALA A 22 -0.31 9.23 15.44
C ALA A 22 0.93 8.32 15.48
N ALA A 23 0.88 7.16 14.82
CA ALA A 23 1.99 6.21 14.77
C ALA A 23 3.24 6.79 14.11
N HIS A 24 3.09 7.56 13.03
CA HIS A 24 4.22 8.14 12.30
C HIS A 24 4.69 9.50 12.85
N HIS A 25 4.16 9.97 13.99
CA HIS A 25 4.50 11.29 14.55
C HIS A 25 4.30 12.42 13.52
N THR A 26 3.13 12.43 12.86
CA THR A 26 2.73 13.42 11.84
C THR A 26 1.34 14.03 12.13
N SER A 27 0.84 13.89 13.36
CA SER A 27 -0.45 14.46 13.78
C SER A 27 -0.48 15.99 13.77
N ASP A 28 0.65 16.65 14.00
CA ASP A 28 0.75 18.11 14.12
C ASP A 28 0.73 18.83 12.77
N TYR A 29 0.85 18.10 11.65
CA TYR A 29 0.72 18.70 10.33
C TYR A 29 -0.72 19.11 10.05
N CYS A 30 -0.93 20.41 9.84
CA CYS A 30 -2.16 21.01 9.32
C CYS A 30 -2.38 20.70 7.83
N SER A 31 -2.40 19.42 7.47
CA SER A 31 -2.64 18.93 6.10
C SER A 31 -3.70 17.83 6.10
N THR A 32 -4.54 17.83 5.06
CA THR A 32 -5.50 16.75 4.80
C THR A 32 -4.83 15.52 4.18
N GLU A 33 -3.57 15.62 3.78
CA GLU A 33 -2.82 14.54 3.17
C GLU A 33 -2.40 13.48 4.20
N VAL A 34 -2.22 12.26 3.71
CA VAL A 34 -1.62 11.17 4.48
C VAL A 34 -0.12 11.39 4.48
N ILE A 35 0.45 11.73 5.63
CA ILE A 35 1.89 11.99 5.80
C ILE A 35 2.45 10.86 6.66
N LEU A 36 3.40 10.14 6.09
CA LEU A 36 4.04 8.95 6.65
C LEU A 36 5.55 9.16 6.71
N ARG A 37 6.24 8.26 7.39
CA ARG A 37 7.70 8.23 7.47
C ARG A 37 8.22 6.88 7.00
N ARG A 38 9.30 6.89 6.21
CA ARG A 38 9.91 5.68 5.65
C ARG A 38 10.40 4.71 6.73
N GLY A 39 10.53 3.41 6.41
CA GLY A 39 11.00 2.42 7.38
C GLY A 39 10.02 2.08 8.50
N GLN A 40 8.77 2.54 8.42
CA GLN A 40 7.73 2.24 9.41
C GLN A 40 6.44 1.80 8.70
N PRO A 41 5.74 0.77 9.20
CA PRO A 41 4.53 0.26 8.56
C PRO A 41 3.34 1.20 8.75
N PHE A 42 2.45 1.23 7.76
CA PHE A 42 1.19 1.96 7.78
C PHE A 42 0.03 1.10 7.28
N ASN A 43 -1.17 1.39 7.77
CA ASN A 43 -2.36 0.56 7.51
C ASN A 43 -3.33 1.22 6.53
N ILE A 44 -3.89 0.43 5.62
CA ILE A 44 -4.99 0.83 4.76
C ILE A 44 -6.08 -0.22 4.77
N SER A 45 -7.33 0.19 4.51
CA SER A 45 -8.44 -0.75 4.32
C SER A 45 -9.20 -0.44 3.04
N LEU A 46 -9.57 -1.49 2.29
CA LEU A 46 -10.30 -1.43 1.04
C LEU A 46 -11.69 -2.02 1.21
N ASN A 47 -12.71 -1.19 0.98
CA ASN A 47 -14.08 -1.67 0.83
C ASN A 47 -14.28 -2.11 -0.62
N LEU A 48 -14.61 -3.38 -0.83
CA LEU A 48 -14.80 -3.96 -2.14
C LEU A 48 -16.28 -3.93 -2.55
N LYS A 49 -16.54 -3.72 -3.84
CA LYS A 49 -17.88 -3.85 -4.44
C LYS A 49 -18.22 -5.31 -4.78
N THR A 50 -17.21 -6.17 -4.85
CA THR A 50 -17.33 -7.61 -5.09
C THR A 50 -16.56 -8.36 -4.01
N THR A 51 -16.95 -9.60 -3.74
CA THR A 51 -16.29 -10.43 -2.74
C THR A 51 -14.92 -10.92 -3.23
N THR A 52 -13.90 -10.80 -2.40
CA THR A 52 -12.56 -11.36 -2.63
C THR A 52 -12.56 -12.87 -2.51
N GLN A 53 -11.67 -13.54 -3.24
CA GLN A 53 -11.41 -14.96 -3.11
C GLN A 53 -10.02 -15.19 -2.51
N SER A 54 -9.78 -16.39 -1.95
CA SER A 54 -8.49 -16.74 -1.36
C SER A 54 -7.36 -16.86 -2.39
N TRP A 55 -7.69 -17.02 -3.67
CA TRP A 55 -6.73 -17.11 -4.78
C TRP A 55 -6.54 -15.78 -5.53
N ASP A 56 -7.13 -14.69 -5.06
CA ASP A 56 -6.91 -13.37 -5.63
C ASP A 56 -5.49 -12.89 -5.26
N ASN A 57 -4.70 -12.52 -6.26
CA ASN A 57 -3.35 -12.02 -6.04
C ASN A 57 -3.33 -10.49 -6.08
N PHE A 58 -2.71 -9.89 -5.06
CA PHE A 58 -2.60 -8.45 -4.88
C PHE A 58 -1.17 -7.98 -5.09
N THR A 59 -0.97 -7.06 -6.03
CA THR A 59 0.32 -6.45 -6.31
C THR A 59 0.22 -4.95 -6.22
N PHE A 60 0.95 -4.37 -5.26
CA PHE A 60 1.04 -2.94 -5.06
C PHE A 60 2.13 -2.34 -5.96
N ILE A 61 1.88 -1.10 -6.39
CA ILE A 61 2.84 -0.28 -7.12
C ILE A 61 2.91 1.08 -6.42
N ALA A 62 4.06 1.36 -5.79
CA ALA A 62 4.38 2.67 -5.24
C ALA A 62 5.27 3.43 -6.22
N SER A 63 4.95 4.68 -6.54
CA SER A 63 5.73 5.48 -7.49
C SER A 63 5.81 6.95 -7.09
N THR A 64 6.97 7.58 -7.26
CA THR A 64 7.23 9.00 -6.94
C THR A 64 8.00 9.68 -8.09
N GLY A 65 7.83 11.00 -8.23
CA GLY A 65 8.50 11.80 -9.25
C GLY A 65 7.88 11.72 -10.66
N PRO A 66 8.43 12.49 -11.63
CA PRO A 66 7.88 12.63 -12.98
C PRO A 66 8.23 11.46 -13.92
N SER A 67 9.27 10.69 -13.62
CA SER A 67 9.66 9.50 -14.40
C SER A 67 10.06 8.34 -13.47
N PRO A 68 9.08 7.71 -12.81
CA PRO A 68 9.35 6.64 -11.84
C PRO A 68 9.96 5.39 -12.50
N ALA A 69 11.05 4.88 -11.94
CA ALA A 69 11.73 3.68 -12.41
C ALA A 69 12.26 2.84 -11.25
N GLU A 70 12.21 1.51 -11.39
CA GLU A 70 12.70 0.56 -10.37
C GLU A 70 14.23 0.66 -10.23
N SER A 71 14.95 0.85 -11.34
CA SER A 71 16.40 1.08 -11.35
C SER A 71 16.83 2.38 -10.66
N GLN A 72 15.89 3.29 -10.41
CA GLN A 72 16.12 4.57 -9.73
C GLN A 72 15.50 4.59 -8.32
N GLN A 73 14.95 3.46 -7.85
CA GLN A 73 14.26 3.33 -6.55
C GLN A 73 13.07 4.31 -6.37
N THR A 74 12.59 4.91 -7.46
CA THR A 74 11.42 5.82 -7.48
C THR A 74 10.12 5.11 -7.85
N LYS A 75 10.21 3.81 -8.20
CA LYS A 75 9.08 2.91 -8.39
C LYS A 75 9.38 1.58 -7.69
N ALA A 76 8.40 1.02 -7.01
CA ALA A 76 8.46 -0.30 -6.40
C ALA A 76 7.21 -1.09 -6.76
N ILE A 77 7.39 -2.36 -7.13
CA ILE A 77 6.33 -3.34 -7.37
C ILE A 77 6.49 -4.44 -6.34
N PHE A 78 5.46 -4.72 -5.56
CA PHE A 78 5.54 -5.70 -4.48
C PHE A 78 4.19 -6.37 -4.26
N SER A 79 4.21 -7.69 -4.10
CA SER A 79 3.03 -8.50 -3.80
C SER A 79 2.90 -8.71 -2.29
N LEU A 80 1.84 -9.40 -1.87
CA LEU A 80 1.75 -9.87 -0.48
C LEU A 80 2.91 -10.83 -0.18
N SER A 81 3.62 -10.57 0.91
CA SER A 81 4.72 -11.40 1.38
C SER A 81 4.70 -11.51 2.90
N GLU A 82 5.45 -12.44 3.46
CA GLU A 82 5.75 -12.45 4.90
C GLU A 82 6.59 -11.23 5.29
N GLU A 83 6.59 -10.90 6.59
CA GLU A 83 7.32 -9.77 7.17
C GLU A 83 8.84 -9.97 6.99
N GLY A 84 9.57 -8.90 6.61
CA GLY A 84 11.04 -8.93 6.52
C GLY A 84 11.65 -8.87 5.11
N ALA A 85 10.89 -8.55 4.06
CA ALA A 85 11.47 -8.28 2.74
C ALA A 85 12.39 -7.03 2.78
N SER A 86 13.51 -7.06 2.06
CA SER A 86 14.54 -6.00 2.01
C SER A 86 14.12 -4.75 1.22
N GLY A 87 12.82 -4.47 1.11
CA GLY A 87 12.26 -3.43 0.25
C GLY A 87 10.86 -3.04 0.67
N TRP A 88 10.06 -2.63 -0.31
CA TRP A 88 8.63 -2.43 -0.07
C TRP A 88 7.94 -3.77 0.13
N SER A 89 7.04 -3.85 1.11
CA SER A 89 6.26 -5.06 1.37
C SER A 89 4.83 -4.73 1.78
N ALA A 90 3.96 -5.73 1.66
CA ALA A 90 2.60 -5.66 2.13
C ALA A 90 2.21 -7.01 2.76
N THR A 91 1.56 -6.96 3.92
CA THR A 91 0.87 -8.10 4.52
C THR A 91 -0.62 -7.84 4.51
N GLN A 92 -1.41 -8.91 4.49
CA GLN A 92 -2.85 -8.85 4.61
C GLN A 92 -3.25 -9.29 6.01
N GLU A 93 -4.01 -8.44 6.70
CA GLU A 93 -4.59 -8.74 8.00
C GLU A 93 -5.83 -9.65 7.85
N PRO A 94 -6.23 -10.39 8.89
CA PRO A 94 -7.52 -11.09 8.91
C PRO A 94 -8.66 -10.14 8.55
N SER A 95 -9.43 -10.49 7.53
CA SER A 95 -10.31 -9.54 6.86
C SER A 95 -11.62 -10.17 6.40
N GLU A 96 -12.69 -9.38 6.35
CA GLU A 96 -13.98 -9.83 5.84
C GLU A 96 -13.98 -9.93 4.30
N PRO A 97 -14.87 -10.75 3.69
CA PRO A 97 -14.84 -10.98 2.24
C PRO A 97 -15.02 -9.72 1.37
N ARG A 98 -15.52 -8.61 1.92
CA ARG A 98 -15.68 -7.31 1.23
C ARG A 98 -14.89 -6.17 1.86
N CYS A 99 -14.10 -6.43 2.89
CA CYS A 99 -13.29 -5.43 3.56
C CYS A 99 -11.90 -6.00 3.78
N LEU A 100 -10.94 -5.59 2.94
CA LEU A 100 -9.56 -6.03 3.06
C LEU A 100 -8.75 -5.01 3.84
N SER A 101 -7.86 -5.46 4.73
CA SER A 101 -6.93 -4.61 5.46
C SER A 101 -5.50 -5.03 5.14
N PHE A 102 -4.66 -4.06 4.86
CA PHE A 102 -3.26 -4.26 4.52
C PHE A 102 -2.37 -3.41 5.40
N THR A 103 -1.26 -4.01 5.81
CA THR A 103 -0.15 -3.34 6.46
C THR A 103 0.96 -3.21 5.41
N ILE A 104 1.40 -2.00 5.11
CA ILE A 104 2.38 -1.72 4.05
C ILE A 104 3.63 -1.13 4.70
N LEU A 105 4.80 -1.65 4.34
CA LEU A 105 6.10 -1.16 4.80
C LEU A 105 6.90 -0.63 3.61
N SER A 106 7.50 0.53 3.80
CA SER A 106 8.55 1.05 2.90
C SER A 106 9.92 0.81 3.52
N PRO A 107 10.97 0.60 2.73
CA PRO A 107 12.31 0.44 3.27
C PRO A 107 12.81 1.76 3.89
N ALA A 108 13.73 1.66 4.85
CA ALA A 108 14.25 2.81 5.58
C ALA A 108 15.06 3.80 4.71
N ASP A 109 15.54 3.35 3.56
CA ASP A 109 16.28 4.15 2.57
C ASP A 109 15.39 4.68 1.42
N ALA A 110 14.08 4.43 1.45
CA ALA A 110 13.16 4.88 0.40
C ALA A 110 13.31 6.39 0.12
N VAL A 111 13.23 6.74 -1.16
CA VAL A 111 13.20 8.13 -1.63
C VAL A 111 12.04 8.86 -0.94
N ILE A 112 12.28 10.05 -0.40
CA ILE A 112 11.22 10.86 0.22
C ILE A 112 10.42 11.62 -0.85
N GLY A 113 9.16 11.94 -0.58
CA GLY A 113 8.33 12.75 -1.47
C GLY A 113 6.90 12.26 -1.59
N ARG A 114 6.20 12.72 -2.64
CA ARG A 114 4.81 12.41 -2.91
C ARG A 114 4.70 11.13 -3.74
N TYR A 115 4.12 10.10 -3.14
CA TYR A 115 3.90 8.81 -3.78
C TYR A 115 2.47 8.66 -4.28
N LYS A 116 2.32 8.04 -5.44
CA LYS A 116 1.08 7.44 -5.92
C LYS A 116 1.11 5.95 -5.59
N LEU A 117 0.06 5.46 -4.92
CA LEU A 117 -0.15 4.04 -4.65
C LEU A 117 -1.22 3.47 -5.57
N GLN A 118 -0.89 2.39 -6.27
CA GLN A 118 -1.78 1.66 -7.15
C GLN A 118 -1.81 0.20 -6.73
N LEU A 119 -2.97 -0.44 -6.90
CA LEU A 119 -3.15 -1.87 -6.71
C LEU A 119 -3.49 -2.53 -8.05
N GLN A 120 -2.81 -3.62 -8.35
CA GLN A 120 -3.16 -4.57 -9.38
C GLN A 120 -3.72 -5.82 -8.71
N VAL A 121 -4.82 -6.33 -9.24
CA VAL A 121 -5.47 -7.54 -8.75
C VAL A 121 -5.59 -8.53 -9.88
N LEU A 122 -5.10 -9.75 -9.67
CA LEU A 122 -5.29 -10.89 -10.56
C LEU A 122 -6.28 -11.86 -9.91
N ALA A 123 -7.50 -11.90 -10.43
CA ALA A 123 -8.58 -12.79 -10.00
C ALA A 123 -8.80 -13.88 -11.05
N GLY A 124 -8.19 -15.05 -10.85
CA GLY A 124 -8.14 -16.11 -11.85
C GLY A 124 -7.39 -15.64 -13.11
N ASN A 125 -8.07 -15.58 -14.26
CA ASN A 125 -7.51 -15.07 -15.51
C ASN A 125 -7.81 -13.58 -15.79
N LYS A 126 -8.44 -12.87 -14.86
CA LYS A 126 -8.82 -11.47 -15.02
C LYS A 126 -7.92 -10.56 -14.20
N SER A 127 -7.23 -9.63 -14.88
CA SER A 127 -6.48 -8.57 -14.22
C SER A 127 -7.30 -7.28 -14.16
N SER A 128 -7.14 -6.54 -13.07
CA SER A 128 -7.69 -5.19 -12.90
C SER A 128 -6.70 -4.31 -12.15
N SER A 129 -6.77 -3.00 -12.34
CA SER A 129 -5.93 -2.08 -11.59
C SER A 129 -6.65 -0.82 -11.18
N LYS A 130 -6.28 -0.27 -10.02
CA LYS A 130 -6.85 0.95 -9.47
C LYS A 130 -5.81 1.76 -8.72
N VAL A 131 -5.80 3.07 -8.95
CA VAL A 131 -5.08 4.02 -8.08
C VAL A 131 -5.84 4.14 -6.76
N LEU A 132 -5.17 3.81 -5.66
CA LEU A 132 -5.74 3.86 -4.32
C LEU A 132 -5.73 5.29 -3.75
N GLY A 133 -4.73 6.09 -4.14
CA GLY A 133 -4.55 7.46 -3.72
C GLY A 133 -3.09 7.88 -3.70
N GLN A 134 -2.81 8.97 -2.99
CA GLN A 134 -1.47 9.52 -2.82
C GLN A 134 -1.16 9.70 -1.33
N PHE A 135 0.13 9.65 -0.99
CA PHE A 135 0.64 9.95 0.34
C PHE A 135 2.01 10.64 0.24
N VAL A 136 2.39 11.35 1.29
CA VAL A 136 3.72 11.95 1.45
C VAL A 136 4.55 11.02 2.32
N LEU A 137 5.72 10.64 1.84
CA LEU A 137 6.70 9.87 2.59
C LEU A 137 7.86 10.78 3.00
N LEU A 138 8.12 10.87 4.30
CA LEU A 138 9.19 11.69 4.88
C LEU A 138 10.31 10.82 5.44
N PHE A 139 11.42 11.47 5.78
CA PHE A 139 12.47 10.89 6.60
C PHE A 139 11.93 10.46 7.98
N ASN A 140 12.53 9.42 8.55
CA ASN A 140 12.11 8.84 9.83
C ASN A 140 13.20 8.85 10.92
N PRO A 141 13.24 9.89 11.76
CA PRO A 141 14.13 9.94 12.93
C PRO A 141 13.88 8.84 13.99
N TRP A 142 12.73 8.17 13.94
CA TRP A 142 12.34 7.13 14.90
C TRP A 142 12.64 5.71 14.41
N CYS A 143 13.14 5.55 13.18
CA CYS A 143 13.49 4.24 12.62
C CYS A 143 14.84 3.76 13.20
N PRO A 144 14.90 2.62 13.92
CA PRO A 144 16.16 2.08 14.43
C PRO A 144 17.10 1.66 13.29
N GLY A 145 18.42 1.82 13.48
CA GLY A 145 19.43 1.31 12.54
C GLY A 145 19.67 2.16 11.29
N MET A 146 19.30 3.45 11.32
CA MET A 146 19.44 4.38 10.20
C MET A 146 20.65 5.34 10.34
N PHE A 147 21.70 4.93 11.08
CA PHE A 147 22.98 5.62 11.21
C PHE A 147 24.08 4.90 10.43
#